data_AF-E4XH26-F1
#
_entry.id   AF-E4XH26-F1
#
_cell.length_a   1.000
_cell.length_b   1.000
_cell.length_c   1.000
_cell.angle_alpha   90.00
_cell.angle_beta   90.00
_cell.angle_gamma   90.00
#
_symmetry.space_group_name_H-M   'P 1'
#
loop_
_entity.id
_entity.type
_entity.pdbx_description
1 polymer ?
#
loop_
_entity_poly.entity_id
_entity_poly.type
_entity_poly.pdbx_seq_one_letter_code
_entity_poly.pdbx_strand_id
1 'polypeptide(L)' 'MVLENVKEMWVERPKTSKGKGGQPVNRDRFISKMFLRGDSVIIVLKNPLEAAK' A
#
# COMPACT_ATOMS: atom_id res chain seq x y z
N MET A 1 -9.53 -11.22 -3.44
CA MET A 1 -9.76 -10.81 -2.04
C MET A 1 -10.68 -9.61 -2.06
N VAL A 2 -11.70 -9.60 -1.20
CA VAL A 2 -12.57 -8.43 -0.99
C VAL A 2 -12.10 -7.79 0.32
N LEU A 3 -11.74 -6.51 0.29
CA LEU A 3 -11.23 -5.77 1.43
C LEU A 3 -12.08 -4.52 1.66
N GLU A 4 -12.23 -4.13 2.91
CA GLU A 4 -12.95 -2.92 3.31
C GLU A 4 -12.06 -2.06 4.22
N ASN A 5 -12.29 -0.74 4.22
CA ASN A 5 -11.53 0.23 5.03
C ASN A 5 -10.00 0.12 4.86
N VAL A 6 -9.54 0.02 3.63
CA VAL A 6 -8.14 -0.21 3.29
C VAL A 6 -7.35 1.09 3.36
N LYS A 7 -6.17 1.03 3.98
CA LYS A 7 -5.12 2.06 3.85
C LYS A 7 -3.99 1.52 2.97
N GLU A 8 -3.91 2.00 1.74
CA GLU A 8 -2.80 1.71 0.85
C GLU A 8 -1.64 2.67 1.16
N MET A 9 -0.40 2.17 1.10
CA MET A 9 0.80 2.96 1.35
C MET A 9 1.88 2.61 0.32
N TRP A 10 2.50 3.63 -0.27
CA TRP A 10 3.62 3.45 -1.20
C TRP A 10 4.59 4.63 -1.09
N VAL A 11 5.74 4.49 -1.75
CA VAL A 11 6.76 5.54 -1.80
C VAL A 11 6.88 6.02 -3.23
N GLU A 12 6.65 7.31 -3.45
CA GLU A 12 6.96 7.98 -4.71
C GLU A 12 8.40 8.47 -4.69
N ARG A 13 9.13 8.25 -5.77
CA ARG A 13 10.46 8.84 -5.98
C ARG A 13 10.35 9.87 -7.11
N PRO A 14 9.98 11.12 -6.79
CA PRO A 14 9.82 12.15 -7.81
C PRO A 14 11.15 12.39 -8.53
N LYS A 15 11.09 12.69 -9.83
CA LYS A 15 12.26 13.16 -10.57
C LYS A 15 12.41 14.66 -10.35
N THR A 16 13.61 15.10 -10.00
CA THR A 16 13.92 16.54 -9.96
C THR A 16 13.98 17.12 -11.38
N SER A 17 13.80 18.43 -11.52
CA SER A 17 13.92 19.14 -12.80
C SER A 17 15.28 18.96 -13.49
N LYS A 18 16.30 18.50 -12.76
CA LYS A 18 17.64 18.18 -13.28
C LYS A 18 17.84 16.68 -13.57
N GLY A 19 16.77 15.90 -13.64
CA GLY A 19 16.80 14.46 -13.97
C GLY A 19 17.35 13.55 -12.86
N LYS A 20 17.84 14.11 -11.74
CA LYS A 20 18.29 13.34 -10.57
C LYS A 20 17.08 12.86 -9.75
N GLY A 21 17.20 11.69 -9.14
CA GLY A 21 16.18 11.16 -8.22
C GLY A 21 15.99 12.11 -7.03
N GLY A 22 14.74 12.53 -6.79
CA GLY A 22 14.36 13.34 -5.64
C GLY A 22 14.21 12.51 -4.37
N GLN A 23 13.89 13.20 -3.27
CA GLN A 23 13.68 12.53 -1.99
C GLN A 23 12.47 11.60 -2.04
N PRO A 24 12.53 10.40 -1.44
CA PRO A 24 11.39 9.52 -1.34
C PRO A 24 10.25 10.18 -0.56
N VAL A 25 9.04 10.14 -1.11
CA VAL A 25 7.83 10.71 -0.49
C VAL A 25 6.88 9.57 -0.17
N ASN A 26 6.55 9.40 1.10
CA ASN A 26 5.53 8.44 1.51
C ASN A 26 4.15 8.97 1.15
N ARG A 27 3.35 8.12 0.52
CA ARG A 27 1.96 8.38 0.16
C ARG A 27 1.06 7.35 0.81
N ASP A 28 -0.13 7.81 1.13
CA ASP A 28 -1.19 7.00 1.66
C ASP A 28 -2.54 7.36 1.05
N ARG A 29 -3.35 6.32 0.85
CA ARG A 29 -4.69 6.44 0.28
C ARG A 29 -5.67 5.57 1.05
N PHE A 30 -6.84 6.13 1.36
CA PHE A 30 -7.94 5.41 1.96
C PHE A 30 -8.94 4.97 0.91
N ILE A 31 -9.34 3.70 0.96
CA ILE A 31 -10.29 3.08 0.04
C ILE A 31 -11.36 2.37 0.88
N SER A 32 -12.62 2.74 0.68
CA SER A 32 -13.74 2.18 1.45
C SER A 32 -13.97 0.69 1.15
N LYS A 33 -13.93 0.29 -0.12
CA LYS A 33 -14.05 -1.10 -0.57
C LYS A 33 -13.12 -1.37 -1.75
N MET A 34 -12.42 -2.50 -1.74
CA MET A 34 -11.45 -2.88 -2.76
C MET A 34 -11.56 -4.36 -3.10
N PHE A 35 -11.62 -4.68 -4.39
CA PHE A 35 -11.43 -6.04 -4.88
C PHE A 35 -10.01 -6.19 -5.42
N LEU A 36 -9.25 -7.12 -4.86
CA LEU A 36 -7.87 -7.43 -5.26
C LEU A 36 -7.80 -8.82 -5.88
N ARG A 37 -7.21 -8.94 -7.07
CA ARG A 37 -6.97 -10.24 -7.70
C ARG A 37 -5.77 -10.95 -7.05
N GLY A 38 -5.85 -12.27 -6.89
CA GLY A 38 -4.90 -13.04 -6.08
C GLY A 38 -3.50 -13.21 -6.69
N ASP A 39 -3.35 -13.06 -8.01
CA ASP A 39 -2.07 -13.20 -8.72
C ASP A 39 -1.09 -12.05 -8.47
N SER A 40 -1.59 -10.89 -8.06
CA SER A 40 -0.76 -9.72 -7.71
C SER A 40 -0.26 -9.75 -6.25
N VAL A 41 -0.69 -10.73 -5.45
CA VAL A 41 -0.35 -10.83 -4.03
C VAL A 41 0.91 -11.69 -3.86
N ILE A 42 1.97 -11.11 -3.28
CA ILE A 42 3.23 -11.82 -3.03
C ILE A 42 3.24 -12.42 -1.61
N ILE A 43 2.82 -11.65 -0.61
CA ILE A 43 2.84 -12.07 0.80
C ILE A 43 1.60 -11.56 1.52
N VAL A 44 1.09 -12.37 2.45
CA VAL A 44 0.00 -12.00 3.37
C VAL A 44 0.49 -12.20 4.79
N LEU A 45 0.54 -11.12 5.57
CA LEU A 45 0.83 -11.16 7.00
C LEU A 45 -0.47 -10.94 7.78
N LYS A 46 -0.88 -11.94 8.56
CA LYS A 46 -2.06 -11.84 9.43
C LYS A 46 -1.69 -11.05 10.69
N ASN A 47 -2.53 -10.09 11.07
CA ASN A 47 -2.31 -9.30 12.28
C ASN A 47 -2.48 -10.18 13.53
N PRO A 48 -1.43 -10.40 14.35
CA PRO A 48 -1.52 -11.24 15.54
C PRO A 48 -2.43 -10.65 16.62
N LEU A 49 -2.61 -9.32 16.64
CA LEU A 49 -3.46 -8.65 17.63
C LEU A 49 -4.96 -8.85 17.36
N GLU A 50 -5.35 -9.11 16.11
CA GLU A 50 -6.74 -9.52 15.81
C GLU A 50 -6.96 -11.00 16.08
N ALA A 51 -5.97 -11.85 15.85
CA ALA A 51 -6.11 -13.29 16.08
C ALA A 51 -6.21 -13.68 17.56
N ALA A 52 -5.71 -12.82 18.46
CA ALA A 52 -5.79 -12.99 19.91
C ALA A 52 -7.11 -12.50 20.51
N LYS A 53 -8.01 -11.96 19.68
CA LYS A 53 -9.31 -11.42 20.07
C LYS A 53 -10.41 -12.43 19.77
#